data_AF-A0A7W1N021-F1
#
_entry.id   AF-A0A7W1N021-F1
#
_cell.length_a   1.000
_cell.length_b   1.000
_cell.length_c   1.000
_cell.angle_alpha   90.00
_cell.angle_beta   90.00
_cell.angle_gamma   90.00
#
_symmetry.space_group_name_H-M   'P 1'
#
loop_
_entity.id
_entity.type
_entity.pdbx_description
1 polymer ?
#
loop_
_entity_poly.entity_id
_entity_poly.type
_entity_poly.pdbx_seq_one_letter_code
_entity_poly.pdbx_strand_id
1 'polypeptide(L)' 'MPLRAIVEAVAAEAEVAEAELVGLAPAAALEGFPADVPLRAFDPDRHVIENALRSDR' A
#
# COMPACT_ATOMS: atom_id res chain seq x y z
N MET A 1 -3.17 11.56 -4.58
CA MET A 1 -1.79 11.18 -4.96
C MET A 1 -1.64 9.69 -4.77
N PRO A 2 -0.97 8.96 -5.68
CA PRO A 2 -0.69 7.53 -5.52
C PRO A 2 0.36 7.29 -4.42
N LEU A 3 0.31 6.15 -3.73
CA LEU A 3 1.23 5.85 -2.63
C LEU A 3 2.70 5.78 -3.09
N ARG A 4 2.95 5.38 -4.34
CA ARG A 4 4.30 5.34 -4.94
C ARG A 4 5.05 6.67 -4.83
N ALA A 5 4.35 7.80 -5.00
CA ALA A 5 4.97 9.11 -4.98
C ALA A 5 5.50 9.47 -3.58
N ILE A 6 4.89 8.91 -2.53
CA ILE A 6 5.37 9.07 -1.15
C ILE A 6 6.63 8.26 -0.94
N VAL A 7 6.64 7.00 -1.40
CA VAL A 7 7.83 6.13 -1.31
C VAL A 7 9.01 6.73 -2.06
N GLU A 8 8.80 7.24 -3.28
CA GLU A 8 9.83 7.93 -4.08
C GLU A 8 10.41 9.14 -3.35
N ALA A 9 9.55 9.95 -2.71
CA ALA A 9 10.00 11.13 -1.97
C ALA A 9 10.83 10.77 -0.73
N VAL A 10 10.48 9.69 -0.01
CA VAL A 10 11.27 9.22 1.15
C VAL A 10 12.57 8.59 0.67
N ALA A 11 12.54 7.78 -0.39
CA ALA A 11 13.69 7.11 -0.97
C ALA A 11 14.76 8.08 -1.50
N ALA A 12 14.35 9.30 -1.89
CA ALA A 12 15.28 10.37 -2.27
C ALA A 12 16.14 10.87 -1.08
N GLU A 13 15.68 10.68 0.15
CA GLU A 13 16.32 11.20 1.36
C GLU A 13 16.92 10.09 2.24
N ALA A 14 16.37 8.87 2.21
CA ALA A 14 16.79 7.75 3.05
C ALA A 14 16.39 6.39 2.45
N GLU A 15 17.06 5.32 2.89
CA GLU A 15 16.65 3.95 2.55
C GLU A 15 15.27 3.61 3.12
N VAL A 16 14.40 3.03 2.29
CA VAL A 16 13.07 2.55 2.69
C VAL A 16 13.11 1.03 2.86
N ALA A 17 13.18 0.57 4.11
CA ALA A 17 13.26 -0.86 4.41
C ALA A 17 11.91 -1.58 4.30
N GLU A 18 10.82 -0.96 4.73
CA GLU A 18 9.46 -1.49 4.67
C GLU A 18 8.43 -0.36 4.79
N ALA A 19 7.16 -0.66 4.48
CA ALA A 19 6.02 0.21 4.70
C ALA A 19 4.87 -0.57 5.37
N GLU A 20 3.96 0.13 6.03
CA GLU A 20 2.76 -0.46 6.62
C GLU A 20 1.53 0.33 6.16
N LEU A 21 0.48 -0.40 5.75
CA LEU A 21 -0.81 0.20 5.44
C LEU A 21 -1.72 0.15 6.67
N VAL A 22 -2.03 1.32 7.23
CA VAL A 22 -2.96 1.44 8.36
C VAL A 22 -4.39 1.62 7.85
N GLY A 23 -5.26 0.67 8.20
CA GLY A 23 -6.67 0.71 7.80
C GLY A 23 -6.91 0.19 6.38
N LEU A 24 -7.78 0.88 5.63
CA LEU A 24 -8.18 0.49 4.28
C LEU A 24 -7.66 1.49 3.24
N ALA A 25 -7.24 0.98 2.08
CA ALA A 25 -6.95 1.79 0.91
C ALA A 25 -7.76 1.33 -0.32
N PRO A 26 -8.11 2.25 -1.24
CA PRO A 26 -8.55 1.89 -2.59
C PRO A 26 -7.46 1.13 -3.35
N ALA A 27 -7.84 0.16 -4.19
CA ALA A 27 -6.89 -0.53 -5.08
C ALA A 27 -6.07 0.44 -5.95
N ALA A 28 -6.70 1.53 -6.41
CA ALA A 28 -6.04 2.57 -7.20
C ALA A 28 -4.92 3.31 -6.45
N ALA A 29 -4.92 3.33 -5.11
CA ALA A 29 -3.87 3.97 -4.33
C ALA A 29 -2.57 3.14 -4.33
N LEU A 30 -2.68 1.81 -4.46
CA LEU A 30 -1.58 0.85 -4.52
C LEU A 30 -1.01 0.68 -5.94
N GLU A 31 -1.62 1.31 -6.95
CA GLU A 31 -1.18 1.19 -8.33
C GLU A 31 0.24 1.73 -8.53
N GLY A 32 1.14 0.83 -8.96
CA GLY A 32 2.55 1.13 -9.14
C GLY A 32 3.30 1.31 -7.83
N PHE A 33 2.78 0.80 -6.70
CA PHE A 33 3.56 0.73 -5.46
C PHE A 33 4.84 -0.10 -5.70
N PRO A 34 6.01 0.35 -5.24
CA PRO A 34 7.28 -0.33 -5.52
C PRO A 34 7.28 -1.78 -5.01
N ALA A 35 7.64 -2.72 -5.90
CA ALA A 35 7.61 -4.16 -5.59
C ALA A 35 8.75 -4.59 -4.64
N ASP A 36 9.77 -3.77 -4.50
CA ASP A 36 10.94 -3.94 -3.64
C ASP A 36 10.75 -3.35 -2.23
N VAL A 37 9.66 -2.63 -1.98
CA VAL A 37 9.30 -2.14 -0.63
C VAL A 37 8.25 -3.06 -0.03
N PRO A 38 8.60 -3.91 0.96
CA PRO A 38 7.65 -4.80 1.60
C PRO A 38 6.53 -4.03 2.29
N LEU A 39 5.28 -4.45 2.08
CA LEU A 39 4.14 -4.00 2.86
C LEU A 39 3.92 -4.96 4.04
N ARG A 40 4.38 -4.56 5.22
CA ARG A 40 4.29 -5.35 6.44
C ARG A 40 2.84 -5.63 6.81
N ALA A 41 2.55 -6.88 7.16
CA ALA A 41 1.23 -7.36 7.55
C ALA A 41 0.11 -7.08 6.53
N PHE A 42 0.46 -6.82 5.27
CA PHE A 42 -0.53 -6.52 4.24
C PHE A 42 -1.28 -7.76 3.79
N ASP A 43 -2.60 -7.69 3.88
CA ASP A 43 -3.53 -8.68 3.37
C ASP A 43 -4.47 -7.97 2.37
N PRO A 44 -4.39 -8.27 1.07
CA PRO A 44 -5.22 -7.59 0.08
C PRO A 44 -6.71 -7.85 0.27
N ASP A 45 -7.12 -8.96 0.90
CA ASP A 45 -8.54 -9.25 1.12
C ASP A 45 -9.13 -8.40 2.26
N ARG A 46 -8.27 -7.98 3.19
CA ARG A 46 -8.67 -7.20 4.38
C ARG A 46 -8.33 -5.72 4.31
N HIS A 47 -7.31 -5.33 3.55
CA HIS A 47 -6.81 -3.96 3.52
C HIS A 47 -7.13 -3.20 2.23
N VAL A 48 -7.56 -3.89 1.16
CA VAL A 48 -8.11 -3.23 -0.03
C VAL A 48 -9.62 -3.10 0.13
N ILE A 49 -10.12 -1.87 0.13
CA ILE A 49 -11.55 -1.60 0.41
C ILE A 49 -12.49 -2.35 -0.54
N GLU A 50 -12.16 -2.44 -1.83
CA GLU A 50 -13.00 -3.13 -2.81
C GLU A 50 -13.05 -4.64 -2.57
N ASN A 51 -11.99 -5.23 -2.01
CA ASN A 51 -11.94 -6.65 -1.68
C ASN A 51 -12.67 -6.93 -0.36
N ALA A 52 -12.44 -6.10 0.66
CA ALA A 52 -13.11 -6.21 1.96
C ALA A 52 -14.64 -6.17 1.79
N LEU A 53 -15.16 -5.22 1.00
CA LEU A 53 -16.60 -5.10 0.71
C LEU A 53 -17.20 -6.26 -0.10
N ARG A 54 -16.38 -7.07 -0.78
CA ARG A 54 -16.85 -8.31 -1.44
C ARG A 54 -16.93 -9.48 -0.46
N SER A 55 -16.03 -9.52 0.51
CA SER A 55 -15.95 -10.60 1.51
C SER A 55 -17.02 -10.47 2.60
N ASP A 56 -17.55 -9.27 2.81
CA ASP A 56 -18.66 -9.00 3.76
C ASP A 56 -20.05 -9.36 3.22
N ARG A 57 -20.16 -9.87 1.97
CA ARG A 57 -21.43 -10.10 1.28
C ARG A 57 -21.84 -11.56 1.21
#